data_AF-K2CYA4-F1
#
_entry.id   AF-K2CYA4-F1
#
_cell.length_a   1.000
_cell.length_b   1.000
_cell.length_c   1.000
_cell.angle_alpha   90.00
_cell.angle_beta   90.00
_cell.angle_gamma   90.00
#
_symmetry.space_group_name_H-M   'P 1'
#
loop_
_entity.id
_entity.type
_entity.pdbx_description
1 polymer ?
#
loop_
_entity_poly.entity_id
_entity_poly.type
_entity_poly.pdbx_seq_one_letter_code
_entity_poly.pdbx_strand_id
1 'polypeptide(L)'
;MFWRGRATVPDLLRLCERFMGPERTQTLFSAYARQVGASSLSGITPDARLVQFVETQLAGAVGSASARVLVASSVEEETLTPDDVLRILDETSQLRAHSLELEEKSASLERATRELRTANEQLKSLDRLKDDFMSSVTHELRTPLTSIRALAELMRDDPAMEEARRSQFIAIIVSETERLSRLVNQVLDMAKIESGHAEWHNAEVDLCALVRQAVVTTSELFRERQTLVQVHVPENPLVLLADPDRLTQVMLNLLSNAAKFVPVPGGRVDVSLSSDDTG
;
A
#
# COMPACT_ATOMS: atom_id res chain seq x y z
N MET A 1 -39.22 41.84 20.05
CA MET A 1 -40.52 42.06 20.72
C MET A 1 -41.28 43.14 19.96
N PHE A 2 -42.04 42.76 18.93
CA PHE A 2 -43.13 43.57 18.36
C PHE A 2 -44.11 42.59 17.68
N TRP A 3 -44.97 41.97 18.49
CA TRP A 3 -46.13 41.23 18.00
C TRP A 3 -47.26 42.25 17.83
N ARG A 4 -47.70 42.46 16.58
CA ARG A 4 -48.80 43.37 16.21
C ARG A 4 -49.93 42.59 15.51
N GLY A 5 -50.49 41.59 16.20
CA GLY A 5 -51.88 41.13 15.98
C GLY A 5 -52.15 39.93 15.04
N ARG A 6 -53.12 39.11 15.47
CA ARG A 6 -54.03 38.15 14.76
C ARG A 6 -53.57 36.75 14.30
N ALA A 7 -52.42 36.21 14.70
CA ALA A 7 -52.18 34.77 14.49
C ALA A 7 -53.20 33.94 15.29
N THR A 8 -54.04 33.12 14.64
CA THR A 8 -54.94 32.21 15.38
C THR A 8 -54.26 30.85 15.62
N VAL A 9 -54.59 30.20 16.74
CA VAL A 9 -54.06 28.85 17.05
C VAL A 9 -54.31 27.85 15.91
N PRO A 10 -55.49 27.85 15.24
CA PRO A 10 -55.71 27.03 14.04
C PRO A 10 -54.74 27.27 12.88
N ASP A 11 -54.28 28.50 12.65
CA ASP A 11 -53.39 28.82 11.53
C ASP A 11 -51.98 28.27 11.77
N LEU A 12 -51.46 28.43 12.99
CA LEU A 12 -50.17 27.89 13.41
C LEU A 12 -50.17 26.36 13.45
N LEU A 13 -51.31 25.75 13.81
CA LEU A 13 -51.50 24.30 13.74
C LEU A 13 -51.40 23.81 12.29
N ARG A 14 -52.18 24.40 11.36
CA ARG A 14 -52.13 24.02 9.94
C ARG A 14 -50.73 24.18 9.34
N LEU A 15 -50.00 25.22 9.74
CA LEU A 15 -48.63 25.43 9.31
C LEU A 15 -47.70 24.31 9.79
N CYS A 16 -47.73 23.97 11.08
CA CYS A 16 -46.93 22.89 11.64
C CYS A 16 -47.30 21.52 11.05
N GLU A 17 -48.60 21.24 10.85
CA GLU A 17 -49.07 19.99 10.23
C GLU A 17 -48.50 19.80 8.82
N ARG A 18 -48.40 20.89 8.05
CA ARG A 18 -47.87 20.86 6.67
C ARG A 18 -46.39 20.49 6.61
N PHE A 19 -45.57 20.89 7.58
CA PHE A 19 -44.11 20.71 7.54
C PHE A 19 -43.59 19.59 8.45
N MET A 20 -44.31 19.25 9.52
CA MET A 20 -43.90 18.23 10.49
C MET A 20 -44.83 17.03 10.57
N GLY A 21 -45.99 17.07 9.89
CA GLY A 21 -47.02 16.04 9.93
C GLY A 21 -48.00 16.19 11.11
N PRO A 22 -49.20 15.58 11.01
CA PRO A 22 -50.29 15.77 11.97
C PRO A 22 -50.00 15.18 13.36
N GLU A 23 -49.48 13.95 13.44
CA GLU A 23 -49.20 13.29 14.72
C GLU A 23 -48.16 14.04 15.57
N ARG A 24 -47.08 14.51 14.92
CA ARG A 24 -46.00 15.24 15.59
C ARG A 24 -46.46 16.62 16.04
N THR A 25 -47.25 17.29 15.22
CA THR A 25 -47.83 18.61 15.55
C THR A 25 -48.79 18.50 16.73
N GLN A 26 -49.68 17.51 16.73
CA GLN A 26 -50.63 17.29 17.82
C GLN A 26 -49.92 16.94 19.14
N THR A 27 -48.83 16.17 19.07
CA THR A 27 -47.99 15.85 20.24
C THR A 27 -47.29 17.09 20.81
N LEU A 28 -46.72 17.94 19.95
CA LEU A 28 -46.04 19.16 20.37
C LEU A 28 -47.00 20.20 20.97
N PHE A 29 -48.14 20.43 20.33
CA PHE A 29 -49.12 21.40 20.83
C PHE A 29 -49.86 20.90 22.07
N SER A 30 -50.09 19.59 22.24
CA SER A 30 -50.64 19.03 23.48
C SER A 30 -49.64 19.08 24.64
N ALA A 31 -48.34 18.96 24.37
CA ALA A 31 -47.29 19.21 25.36
C ALA A 31 -47.25 20.69 25.76
N TYR A 32 -47.32 21.61 24.79
CA TYR A 32 -47.36 23.05 25.05
C TYR A 32 -48.62 23.47 25.82
N ALA A 33 -49.80 22.93 25.47
CA ALA A 33 -51.05 23.19 26.18
C ALA A 33 -50.96 22.79 27.67
N ARG A 34 -50.37 21.63 27.96
CA ARG A 34 -50.12 21.18 29.35
C ARG A 34 -49.14 22.12 30.07
N GLN A 35 -48.12 22.61 29.40
CA GLN A 35 -47.12 23.52 29.97
C GLN A 35 -47.71 24.91 30.30
N VAL A 36 -48.69 25.37 29.51
CA VAL A 36 -49.36 26.67 29.71
C VAL A 36 -50.65 26.54 30.54
N GLY A 37 -51.02 25.32 30.94
CA GLY A 37 -52.19 25.06 31.80
C GLY A 37 -53.54 25.07 31.08
N ALA A 38 -53.55 24.93 29.75
CA ALA A 38 -54.78 24.86 28.95
C ALA A 38 -55.33 23.42 28.90
N SER A 39 -56.65 23.27 29.12
CA SER A 39 -57.34 21.97 29.13
C SER A 39 -57.63 21.41 27.73
N SER A 40 -57.48 22.22 26.68
CA SER A 40 -57.66 21.81 25.28
C SER A 40 -56.83 22.70 24.33
N LEU A 41 -56.59 22.22 23.10
CA LEU A 41 -55.90 22.97 22.04
C LEU A 41 -56.59 24.31 21.72
N SER A 42 -57.92 24.38 21.87
CA SER A 42 -58.73 25.59 21.68
C SER A 42 -58.60 26.60 22.80
N GLY A 43 -58.00 26.22 23.94
CA GLY A 43 -57.79 27.08 25.11
C GLY A 43 -56.43 27.78 25.15
N ILE A 44 -55.59 27.57 24.13
CA ILE A 44 -54.28 28.22 24.04
C ILE A 44 -54.48 29.70 23.67
N THR A 45 -53.90 30.61 24.45
CA THR A 45 -53.87 32.03 24.11
C THR A 45 -52.87 32.27 22.98
N PRO A 46 -53.27 32.85 21.83
CA PRO A 46 -52.34 33.21 20.77
C PRO A 46 -51.52 34.43 21.21
N ASP A 47 -50.36 34.15 21.81
CA ASP A 47 -49.42 35.15 22.31
C ASP A 47 -48.05 35.03 21.61
N ALA A 48 -47.17 35.99 21.87
CA ALA A 48 -45.83 36.00 21.29
C ALA A 48 -44.98 34.77 21.67
N ARG A 49 -45.31 34.10 22.79
CA ARG A 49 -44.61 32.89 23.24
C ARG A 49 -44.96 31.69 22.38
N LEU A 50 -46.24 31.53 22.02
CA LEU A 50 -46.67 30.49 21.10
C LEU A 50 -46.02 30.64 19.72
N VAL A 51 -45.97 31.87 19.20
CA VAL A 51 -45.32 32.19 17.92
C VAL A 51 -43.85 31.80 17.95
N GLN A 52 -43.10 32.21 18.99
CA GLN A 52 -41.68 31.89 19.12
C GLN A 52 -41.43 30.39 19.33
N PHE A 53 -42.32 29.70 20.04
CA PHE A 53 -42.28 28.25 20.18
C PHE A 53 -42.39 27.56 18.81
N VAL A 54 -43.38 27.96 18.00
CA VAL A 54 -43.60 27.42 16.65
C VAL A 54 -42.42 27.72 15.72
N GLU A 55 -41.88 28.94 15.73
CA GLU A 55 -40.68 29.30 14.98
C GLU A 55 -39.50 28.39 15.34
N THR A 56 -39.30 28.11 16.63
CA THR A 56 -38.18 27.28 17.11
C THR A 56 -38.33 25.83 16.65
N GLN A 57 -39.54 25.29 16.65
CA GLN A 57 -39.80 23.93 16.18
C GLN A 57 -39.62 23.81 14.67
N LEU A 58 -40.12 24.79 13.91
CA LEU A 58 -39.97 24.82 12.45
C LEU A 58 -38.53 25.10 12.01
N ALA A 59 -37.74 25.83 12.82
CA ALA A 59 -36.34 26.11 12.54
C ALA A 59 -35.50 24.83 12.39
N GLY A 60 -35.83 23.78 13.12
CA GLY A 60 -35.15 22.48 13.01
C GLY A 60 -35.42 21.74 11.70
N ALA A 61 -36.49 22.10 10.97
CA ALA A 61 -36.88 21.46 9.72
C ALA A 61 -36.57 22.32 8.48
N VAL A 62 -36.70 23.65 8.59
CA VAL A 62 -36.67 24.57 7.44
C VAL A 62 -35.63 25.70 7.62
N GLY A 63 -34.93 25.75 8.75
CA GLY A 63 -34.03 26.85 9.11
C GLY A 63 -34.76 28.00 9.83
N SER A 64 -34.04 28.68 10.73
CA SER A 64 -34.63 29.68 11.65
C SER A 64 -35.19 30.92 10.95
N ALA A 65 -34.56 31.31 9.82
CA ALA A 65 -35.00 32.38 8.94
C ALA A 65 -36.32 32.04 8.24
N SER A 66 -36.38 30.89 7.57
CA SER A 66 -37.56 30.38 6.87
C SER A 66 -38.73 30.13 7.82
N ALA A 67 -38.46 29.60 9.01
CA ALA A 67 -39.47 29.40 10.05
C ALA A 67 -40.14 30.72 10.45
N ARG A 68 -39.35 31.79 10.64
CA ARG A 68 -39.88 33.13 10.92
C ARG A 68 -40.75 33.67 9.80
N VAL A 69 -40.33 33.51 8.55
CA VAL A 69 -41.10 33.98 7.38
C VAL A 69 -42.40 33.20 7.22
N LEU A 70 -42.34 31.87 7.36
CA LEU A 70 -43.51 31.01 7.29
C LEU A 70 -44.55 31.37 8.37
N VAL A 71 -44.08 31.60 9.60
CA VAL A 71 -44.95 32.02 10.71
C VAL A 71 -45.50 33.43 10.48
N ALA A 72 -44.70 34.37 9.98
CA ALA A 72 -45.17 35.73 9.63
C ALA A 72 -46.19 35.73 8.49
N SER A 73 -45.96 34.94 7.44
CA SER A 73 -46.86 34.81 6.27
C SER A 73 -48.17 34.06 6.56
N SER A 74 -48.30 33.43 7.73
CA SER A 74 -49.55 32.77 8.15
C SER A 74 -50.57 33.74 8.76
N VAL A 75 -50.16 34.99 9.02
CA VAL A 75 -50.95 35.99 9.77
C VAL A 75 -51.62 37.02 8.88
N GLU A 76 -51.04 37.36 7.74
CA GLU A 76 -51.65 38.14 6.66
C GLU A 76 -51.32 37.43 5.35
N GLU A 77 -52.22 37.45 4.36
CA GLU A 77 -51.93 37.00 2.98
C GLU A 77 -50.86 37.92 2.34
N GLU A 78 -49.67 38.03 2.93
CA GLU A 78 -48.54 38.74 2.38
C GLU A 78 -47.71 37.77 1.56
N THR A 79 -47.75 38.01 0.24
CA THR A 79 -46.85 37.43 -0.73
C THR A 79 -45.41 37.60 -0.27
N LEU A 80 -44.63 36.52 -0.27
CA LEU A 80 -43.18 36.50 -0.02
C LEU A 80 -42.53 37.80 -0.49
N THR A 81 -41.89 38.52 0.43
CA THR A 81 -41.16 39.73 0.04
C THR A 81 -39.93 39.35 -0.79
N PRO A 82 -39.51 40.18 -1.75
CA PRO A 82 -38.28 39.92 -2.53
C PRO A 82 -37.05 39.65 -1.66
N ASP A 83 -36.94 40.30 -0.49
CA ASP A 83 -35.82 40.10 0.46
C ASP A 83 -35.83 38.71 1.11
N ASP A 84 -37.01 38.16 1.42
CA ASP A 84 -37.11 36.81 1.98
C ASP A 84 -36.72 35.74 0.97
N VAL A 85 -37.10 35.93 -0.31
CA VAL A 85 -36.68 35.05 -1.40
C VAL A 85 -35.17 35.10 -1.60
N LEU A 86 -34.58 36.31 -1.59
CA LEU A 86 -33.14 36.49 -1.72
C LEU A 86 -32.36 35.82 -0.58
N ARG A 87 -32.86 35.88 0.65
CA ARG A 87 -32.23 35.22 1.81
C ARG A 87 -32.28 33.69 1.73
N ILE A 88 -33.41 33.11 1.32
CA ILE A 88 -33.52 31.66 1.09
C ILE A 88 -32.59 31.23 -0.06
N LEU A 89 -32.49 32.04 -1.12
CA LEU A 89 -31.55 31.79 -2.23
C LEU A 89 -30.09 31.85 -1.76
N ASP A 90 -29.74 32.76 -0.85
CA ASP A 90 -28.39 32.84 -0.29
C ASP A 90 -28.07 31.64 0.61
N GLU A 91 -28.98 31.26 1.51
CA GLU A 91 -28.82 30.07 2.37
C GLU A 91 -28.70 28.78 1.54
N THR A 92 -29.53 28.60 0.51
CA THR A 92 -29.47 27.44 -0.38
C THR A 92 -28.21 27.43 -1.24
N SER A 93 -27.71 28.61 -1.64
CA SER A 93 -26.44 28.75 -2.36
C SER A 93 -25.25 28.39 -1.47
N GLN A 94 -25.24 28.84 -0.21
CA GLN A 94 -24.21 28.50 0.77
C GLN A 94 -24.21 27.01 1.13
N LEU A 95 -25.38 26.41 1.33
CA LEU A 95 -25.51 24.97 1.56
C LEU A 95 -24.98 24.14 0.38
N ARG A 96 -25.31 24.56 -0.86
CA ARG A 96 -24.76 23.92 -2.06
C ARG A 96 -23.25 24.05 -2.15
N ALA A 97 -22.70 25.23 -1.87
CA ALA A 97 -21.26 25.45 -1.87
C ALA A 97 -20.54 24.54 -0.86
N HIS A 98 -21.06 24.43 0.37
CA HIS A 98 -20.50 23.53 1.37
C HIS A 98 -20.67 22.05 1.01
N SER A 99 -21.79 21.65 0.40
CA SER A 99 -21.99 20.27 -0.08
C SER A 99 -20.95 19.89 -1.13
N LEU A 100 -20.69 20.78 -2.10
CA LEU A 100 -19.67 20.58 -3.12
C LEU A 100 -18.26 20.50 -2.51
N GLU A 101 -17.95 21.37 -1.55
CA GLU A 101 -16.67 21.34 -0.84
C GLU A 101 -16.48 20.03 -0.03
N LEU A 102 -17.54 19.55 0.63
CA LEU A 102 -17.54 18.27 1.35
C LEU A 102 -17.35 17.09 0.40
N GLU A 103 -18.03 17.09 -0.75
CA GLU A 103 -17.87 16.06 -1.78
C GLU A 103 -16.44 16.04 -2.33
N GLU A 104 -15.86 17.20 -2.61
CA GLU A 104 -14.47 17.31 -3.08
C GLU A 104 -13.48 16.79 -2.04
N LYS A 105 -13.65 17.19 -0.77
CA LYS A 105 -12.83 16.69 0.34
C LYS A 105 -12.99 15.18 0.52
N SER A 106 -14.21 14.65 0.44
CA SER A 106 -14.47 13.21 0.53
C SER A 106 -13.76 12.45 -0.59
N ALA A 107 -13.89 12.91 -1.83
CA ALA A 107 -13.24 12.30 -2.98
C ALA A 107 -11.70 12.36 -2.88
N SER A 108 -11.14 13.45 -2.34
CA SER A 108 -9.71 13.56 -2.06
C SER A 108 -9.26 12.59 -0.98
N LEU A 109 -10.02 12.46 0.12
CA LEU A 109 -9.70 11.56 1.22
C LEU A 109 -9.75 10.09 0.79
N GLU A 110 -10.72 9.72 -0.05
CA GLU A 110 -10.85 8.39 -0.62
C GLU A 110 -9.68 8.04 -1.56
N ARG A 111 -9.18 9.01 -2.34
CA ARG A 111 -7.98 8.83 -3.17
C ARG A 111 -6.75 8.59 -2.31
N ALA A 112 -6.49 9.46 -1.33
CA ALA A 112 -5.37 9.33 -0.41
C ALA A 112 -5.42 8.01 0.37
N THR A 113 -6.62 7.59 0.81
CA THR A 113 -6.80 6.31 1.53
C THR A 113 -6.50 5.12 0.63
N ARG A 114 -6.88 5.17 -0.66
CA ARG A 114 -6.54 4.12 -1.62
C ARG A 114 -5.04 4.05 -1.87
N GLU A 115 -4.39 5.18 -2.11
CA GLU A 115 -2.93 5.26 -2.28
C GLU A 115 -2.18 4.72 -1.07
N LEU A 116 -2.59 5.12 0.14
CA LEU A 116 -2.02 4.61 1.39
C LEU A 116 -2.22 3.11 1.56
N ARG A 117 -3.39 2.58 1.21
CA ARG A 117 -3.63 1.12 1.25
C ARG A 117 -2.71 0.38 0.29
N THR A 118 -2.62 0.83 -0.96
CA THR A 118 -1.74 0.22 -1.96
C THR A 118 -0.27 0.28 -1.51
N ALA A 119 0.19 1.42 -1.01
CA ALA A 119 1.55 1.56 -0.48
C ALA A 119 1.79 0.63 0.74
N ASN A 120 0.80 0.48 1.63
CA ASN A 120 0.90 -0.41 2.79
C ASN A 120 0.93 -1.89 2.37
N GLU A 121 0.15 -2.27 1.35
CA GLU A 121 0.17 -3.62 0.77
C GLU A 121 1.52 -3.94 0.12
N GLN A 122 2.09 -2.99 -0.62
CA GLN A 122 3.45 -3.11 -1.18
C GLN A 122 4.51 -3.21 -0.09
N LEU A 123 4.40 -2.42 0.98
CA LEU A 123 5.34 -2.50 2.11
C LEU A 123 5.26 -3.87 2.78
N LYS A 124 4.05 -4.39 3.00
CA LYS A 124 3.84 -5.73 3.57
C LYS A 124 4.33 -6.85 2.67
N SER A 125 4.21 -6.72 1.35
CA SER A 125 4.75 -7.73 0.44
C SER A 125 6.27 -7.73 0.48
N LEU A 126 6.92 -6.56 0.52
CA LEU A 126 8.37 -6.44 0.69
C LEU A 126 8.84 -7.05 2.02
N ASP A 127 8.12 -6.79 3.11
CA ASP A 127 8.48 -7.32 4.43
C ASP A 127 8.39 -8.86 4.46
N ARG A 128 7.35 -9.44 3.85
CA ARG A 128 7.24 -10.91 3.69
C ARG A 128 8.36 -11.49 2.85
N LEU A 129 8.71 -10.85 1.73
CA LEU A 129 9.82 -11.30 0.87
C LEU A 129 11.14 -11.28 1.63
N LYS A 130 11.35 -10.27 2.47
CA LYS A 130 12.52 -10.19 3.35
C LYS A 130 12.53 -11.31 4.39
N ASP A 131 11.40 -11.59 5.03
CA ASP A 131 11.30 -12.70 5.99
C ASP A 131 11.55 -14.07 5.32
N ASP A 132 10.96 -14.30 4.15
CA ASP A 132 11.17 -15.53 3.36
C ASP A 132 12.64 -15.68 2.94
N PHE A 133 13.28 -14.58 2.52
CA PHE A 133 14.70 -14.55 2.18
C PHE A 133 15.57 -14.90 3.40
N MET A 134 15.35 -14.25 4.55
CA MET A 134 16.11 -14.51 5.77
C MET A 134 15.94 -15.96 6.25
N SER A 135 14.73 -16.51 6.14
CA SER A 135 14.44 -17.90 6.43
C SER A 135 15.21 -18.85 5.50
N SER A 136 15.20 -18.58 4.19
CA SER A 136 15.92 -19.36 3.19
C SER A 136 17.43 -19.35 3.43
N VAL A 137 18.02 -18.16 3.68
CA VAL A 137 19.45 -18.01 4.00
C VAL A 137 19.82 -18.81 5.25
N THR A 138 19.00 -18.73 6.31
CA THR A 138 19.23 -19.49 7.55
C THR A 138 19.23 -20.99 7.30
N HIS A 139 18.33 -21.49 6.45
CA HIS A 139 18.28 -22.90 6.09
C HIS A 139 19.51 -23.33 5.29
N GLU A 140 19.86 -22.57 4.24
CA GLU A 140 21.04 -22.82 3.40
C GLU A 140 22.36 -22.77 4.18
N LEU A 141 22.45 -21.99 5.27
CA LEU A 141 23.60 -21.98 6.18
C LEU A 141 23.61 -23.18 7.15
N ARG A 142 22.44 -23.60 7.65
CA ARG A 142 22.35 -24.66 8.66
C ARG A 142 22.76 -26.03 8.11
N THR A 143 22.41 -26.34 6.87
CA THR A 143 22.74 -27.62 6.22
C THR A 143 24.25 -27.89 6.14
N PRO A 144 25.09 -27.04 5.52
CA PRO A 144 26.54 -27.27 5.45
C PRO A 144 27.16 -27.32 6.84
N LEU A 145 26.73 -26.46 7.77
CA LEU A 145 27.23 -26.43 9.15
C LEU A 145 26.94 -27.75 9.90
N THR A 146 25.75 -28.33 9.68
CA THR A 146 25.37 -29.62 10.29
C THR A 146 26.21 -30.76 9.71
N SER A 147 26.47 -30.75 8.40
CA SER A 147 27.34 -31.71 7.73
C SER A 147 28.77 -31.65 8.26
N ILE A 148 29.34 -30.44 8.32
CA ILE A 148 30.70 -30.20 8.85
C ILE A 148 30.81 -30.72 10.28
N ARG A 149 29.84 -30.37 11.14
CA ARG A 149 29.84 -30.82 12.53
C ARG A 149 29.78 -32.34 12.63
N ALA A 150 28.86 -32.99 11.92
CA ALA A 150 28.69 -34.44 11.97
C ALA A 150 29.96 -35.17 11.50
N LEU A 151 30.57 -34.73 10.39
CA LEU A 151 31.81 -35.34 9.89
C LEU A 151 32.99 -35.13 10.85
N ALA A 152 33.10 -33.94 11.45
CA ALA A 152 34.12 -33.67 12.46
C ALA A 152 33.93 -34.51 13.73
N GLU A 153 32.68 -34.70 14.18
CA GLU A 153 32.35 -35.57 15.32
C GLU A 153 32.71 -37.03 15.02
N LEU A 154 32.35 -37.55 13.84
CA LEU A 154 32.72 -38.90 13.42
C LEU A 154 34.25 -39.13 13.39
N MET A 155 35.02 -38.14 12.90
CA MET A 155 36.48 -38.21 12.87
C MET A 155 37.14 -38.11 14.25
N ARG A 156 36.48 -37.41 15.18
CA ARG A 156 36.95 -37.26 16.57
C ARG A 156 36.66 -38.54 17.37
N ASP A 157 35.47 -39.11 17.19
CA ASP A 157 34.99 -40.25 17.95
C ASP A 157 35.59 -41.58 17.46
N ASP A 158 36.14 -41.62 16.23
CA ASP A 158 36.93 -42.74 15.69
C ASP A 158 38.38 -42.32 15.33
N PRO A 159 39.31 -42.33 16.31
CA PRO A 159 40.72 -42.04 16.05
C PRO A 159 41.43 -43.08 15.17
N ALA A 160 40.90 -44.29 15.05
CA ALA A 160 41.48 -45.39 14.27
C ALA A 160 40.91 -45.45 12.83
N MET A 161 40.13 -44.44 12.43
CA MET A 161 39.56 -44.32 11.10
C MET A 161 40.62 -44.44 10.00
N GLU A 162 40.32 -45.23 8.97
CA GLU A 162 41.18 -45.41 7.81
C GLU A 162 41.50 -44.06 7.13
N GLU A 163 42.77 -43.88 6.76
CA GLU A 163 43.28 -42.63 6.19
C GLU A 163 42.52 -42.18 4.93
N ALA A 164 42.11 -43.13 4.09
CA ALA A 164 41.32 -42.84 2.88
C ALA A 164 39.95 -42.24 3.23
N ARG A 165 39.25 -42.78 4.24
CA ARG A 165 37.96 -42.28 4.71
C ARG A 165 38.12 -40.94 5.42
N ARG A 166 39.15 -40.78 6.24
CA ARG A 166 39.51 -39.51 6.89
C ARG A 166 39.76 -38.41 5.85
N SER A 167 40.54 -38.70 4.82
CA SER A 167 40.82 -37.78 3.72
C SER A 167 39.54 -37.38 2.96
N GLN A 168 38.64 -38.33 2.71
CA GLN A 168 37.34 -38.03 2.09
C GLN A 168 36.48 -37.09 2.95
N PHE A 169 36.42 -37.30 4.26
CA PHE A 169 35.65 -36.44 5.17
C PHE A 169 36.23 -35.02 5.23
N ILE A 170 37.55 -34.89 5.27
CA ILE A 170 38.24 -33.60 5.20
C ILE A 170 37.89 -32.88 3.89
N ALA A 171 37.91 -33.57 2.75
CA ALA A 171 37.57 -32.98 1.46
C ALA A 171 36.12 -32.44 1.44
N ILE A 172 35.18 -33.17 2.03
CA ILE A 172 33.79 -32.70 2.17
C ILE A 172 33.72 -31.46 3.07
N ILE A 173 34.39 -31.46 4.22
CA ILE A 173 34.43 -30.32 5.14
C ILE A 173 34.97 -29.06 4.44
N VAL A 174 36.06 -29.19 3.67
CA VAL A 174 36.64 -28.07 2.92
C VAL A 174 35.64 -27.53 1.89
N SER A 175 35.01 -28.41 1.11
CA SER A 175 34.00 -28.03 0.12
C SER A 175 32.79 -27.32 0.75
N GLU A 176 32.27 -27.82 1.87
CA GLU A 176 31.15 -27.17 2.57
C GLU A 176 31.55 -25.82 3.21
N THR A 177 32.80 -25.69 3.65
CA THR A 177 33.33 -24.42 4.17
C THR A 177 33.43 -23.37 3.07
N GLU A 178 33.95 -23.74 1.89
CA GLU A 178 33.99 -22.87 0.72
C GLU A 178 32.58 -22.47 0.27
N ARG A 179 31.62 -23.40 0.28
CA ARG A 179 30.22 -23.11 -0.01
C ARG A 179 29.65 -22.09 0.98
N LEU A 180 29.91 -22.25 2.27
CA LEU A 180 29.44 -21.34 3.31
C LEU A 180 30.05 -19.94 3.13
N SER A 181 31.35 -19.83 2.83
CA SER A 181 31.99 -18.56 2.51
C SER A 181 31.36 -17.86 1.30
N ARG A 182 31.06 -18.61 0.23
CA ARG A 182 30.35 -18.06 -0.94
C ARG A 182 28.96 -17.54 -0.56
N LEU A 183 28.20 -18.28 0.24
CA LEU A 183 26.84 -17.90 0.64
C LEU A 183 26.84 -16.66 1.55
N VAL A 184 27.78 -16.57 2.49
CA VAL A 184 27.94 -15.38 3.34
C VAL A 184 28.27 -14.15 2.51
N ASN A 185 29.20 -14.26 1.56
CA ASN A 185 29.55 -13.16 0.68
C ASN A 185 28.36 -12.72 -0.19
N GLN A 186 27.58 -13.66 -0.71
CA GLN A 186 26.35 -13.34 -1.46
C GLN A 186 25.33 -12.56 -0.62
N VAL A 187 25.13 -12.94 0.64
CA VAL A 187 24.22 -12.24 1.56
C VAL A 187 24.74 -10.83 1.88
N LEU A 188 26.04 -10.68 2.14
CA LEU A 188 26.66 -9.38 2.40
C LEU A 188 26.61 -8.45 1.18
N ASP A 189 26.89 -8.98 -0.01
CA ASP A 189 26.79 -8.23 -1.26
C ASP A 189 25.37 -7.74 -1.50
N MET A 190 24.36 -8.60 -1.27
CA MET A 190 22.95 -8.22 -1.39
C MET A 190 22.59 -7.09 -0.41
N ALA A 191 23.00 -7.21 0.86
CA ALA A 191 22.74 -6.18 1.87
C ALA A 191 23.39 -4.83 1.51
N LYS A 192 24.59 -4.84 0.91
CA LYS A 192 25.26 -3.63 0.41
C LYS A 192 24.51 -2.99 -0.76
N ILE A 193 23.99 -3.82 -1.68
CA ILE A 193 23.19 -3.35 -2.83
C ILE A 193 21.88 -2.72 -2.34
N GLU A 194 21.15 -3.38 -1.43
CA GLU A 194 19.87 -2.87 -0.90
C GLU A 194 20.03 -1.58 -0.10
N SER A 195 21.14 -1.43 0.62
CA SER A 195 21.43 -0.21 1.38
C SER A 195 21.98 0.94 0.52
N GLY A 196 22.23 0.73 -0.77
CA GLY A 196 22.82 1.72 -1.67
C GLY A 196 24.31 2.00 -1.41
N HIS A 197 24.98 1.18 -0.61
CA HIS A 197 26.40 1.32 -0.26
C HIS A 197 27.31 0.40 -1.09
N ALA A 198 26.85 -0.06 -2.25
CA ALA A 198 27.68 -0.81 -3.17
C ALA A 198 28.73 0.13 -3.80
N GLU A 199 29.99 -0.06 -3.41
CA GLU A 199 31.13 0.62 -4.05
C GLU A 199 31.49 -0.11 -5.35
N TRP A 200 31.31 0.57 -6.49
CA TRP A 200 31.64 0.05 -7.81
C TRP A 200 33.03 0.50 -8.24
N HIS A 201 33.92 -0.44 -8.53
CA HIS A 201 35.26 -0.13 -9.01
C HIS A 201 35.29 -0.17 -10.54
N ASN A 202 34.67 0.82 -11.16
CA ASN A 202 34.54 0.86 -12.60
C ASN A 202 35.90 1.06 -13.30
N ALA A 203 36.22 0.15 -14.22
CA ALA A 203 37.38 0.19 -15.10
C ALA A 203 36.97 -0.14 -16.54
N GLU A 204 37.84 0.14 -17.51
CA GLU A 204 37.63 -0.35 -18.88
C GLU A 204 37.78 -1.87 -18.90
N VAL A 205 36.71 -2.57 -19.30
CA VAL A 205 36.65 -4.04 -19.33
C VAL A 205 36.39 -4.50 -20.75
N ASP A 206 37.28 -5.31 -21.31
CA ASP A 206 37.03 -6.07 -22.54
C ASP A 206 36.13 -7.28 -22.22
N LEU A 207 34.84 -7.17 -22.59
CA LEU A 207 33.85 -8.22 -22.38
C LEU A 207 34.18 -9.50 -23.15
N CYS A 208 34.82 -9.39 -24.32
CA CYS A 208 35.21 -10.57 -25.09
C CYS A 208 36.27 -11.37 -24.33
N ALA A 209 37.26 -10.70 -23.74
CA ALA A 209 38.28 -11.33 -22.90
C ALA A 209 37.67 -11.94 -21.62
N LEU A 210 36.80 -11.19 -20.94
CA LEU A 210 36.15 -11.63 -19.70
C LEU A 210 35.31 -12.90 -19.92
N VAL A 211 34.47 -12.92 -20.96
CA VAL A 211 33.63 -14.09 -21.29
C VAL A 211 34.49 -15.30 -21.60
N ARG A 212 35.54 -15.15 -22.42
CA ARG A 212 36.48 -16.25 -22.72
C ARG A 212 37.14 -16.78 -21.44
N GLN A 213 37.61 -15.89 -20.57
CA GLN A 213 38.26 -16.27 -19.32
C GLN A 213 37.29 -17.02 -18.39
N ALA A 214 36.06 -16.56 -18.24
CA ALA A 214 35.05 -17.22 -17.41
C ALA A 214 34.72 -18.64 -17.92
N VAL A 215 34.64 -18.83 -19.24
CA VAL A 215 34.44 -20.16 -19.84
C VAL A 215 35.64 -21.07 -19.60
N VAL A 216 36.87 -20.56 -19.72
CA VAL A 216 38.09 -21.33 -19.41
C VAL A 216 38.09 -21.75 -17.94
N THR A 217 37.81 -20.83 -17.02
CA THR A 217 37.75 -21.11 -15.57
C THR A 217 36.72 -22.17 -15.21
N THR A 218 35.61 -22.27 -15.95
CA THR A 218 34.53 -23.25 -15.71
C THR A 218 34.62 -24.50 -16.56
N SER A 219 35.64 -24.62 -17.42
CA SER A 219 35.78 -25.73 -18.38
C SER A 219 35.81 -27.11 -17.73
N GLU A 220 36.46 -27.24 -16.57
CA GLU A 220 36.53 -28.48 -15.79
C GLU A 220 35.14 -28.96 -15.34
N LEU A 221 34.28 -28.05 -14.86
CA LEU A 221 32.91 -28.37 -14.43
C LEU A 221 32.06 -28.93 -15.58
N PHE A 222 32.25 -28.39 -16.79
CA PHE A 222 31.56 -28.88 -17.98
C PHE A 222 32.13 -30.21 -18.49
N ARG A 223 33.46 -30.40 -18.36
CA ARG A 223 34.15 -31.65 -18.73
C ARG A 223 33.68 -32.83 -17.87
N GLU A 224 33.60 -32.64 -16.56
CA GLU A 224 33.10 -33.65 -15.61
C GLU A 224 31.67 -34.10 -15.96
N ARG A 225 30.85 -33.21 -16.53
CA ARG A 225 29.45 -33.47 -16.90
C ARG A 225 29.24 -33.88 -18.36
N GLN A 226 30.33 -34.01 -19.14
CA GLN A 226 30.28 -34.34 -20.57
C GLN A 226 29.40 -33.38 -21.38
N THR A 227 29.48 -32.09 -21.07
CA THR A 227 28.68 -31.03 -21.67
C THR A 227 29.45 -30.31 -22.77
N LEU A 228 28.80 -30.05 -23.91
CA LEU A 228 29.36 -29.22 -24.97
C LEU A 228 29.13 -27.73 -24.65
N VAL A 229 30.19 -26.93 -24.62
CA VAL A 229 30.12 -25.48 -24.47
C VAL A 229 30.52 -24.82 -25.78
N GLN A 230 29.65 -23.96 -26.33
CA GLN A 230 29.96 -23.14 -27.51
C GLN A 230 29.98 -21.67 -27.13
N VAL A 231 30.99 -20.95 -27.62
CA VAL A 231 31.20 -19.53 -27.32
C VAL A 231 31.17 -18.74 -28.62
N HIS A 232 30.21 -17.83 -28.71
CA HIS A 232 30.00 -16.91 -29.82
C HIS A 232 30.26 -15.49 -29.36
N VAL A 233 31.51 -15.04 -29.47
CA VAL A 233 31.90 -13.66 -29.15
C VAL A 233 32.40 -12.95 -30.41
N PRO A 234 32.17 -11.63 -30.56
CA PRO A 234 32.66 -10.87 -31.70
C PRO A 234 34.19 -10.90 -31.80
N GLU A 235 34.72 -10.68 -33.00
CA GLU A 235 36.18 -10.56 -33.21
C GLU A 235 36.74 -9.24 -32.67
N ASN A 236 35.94 -8.18 -32.72
CA ASN A 236 36.32 -6.88 -32.17
C ASN A 236 36.11 -6.85 -30.65
N PRO A 237 37.02 -6.23 -29.89
CA PRO A 237 36.85 -6.07 -28.45
C PRO A 237 35.64 -5.17 -28.16
N LEU A 238 34.81 -5.61 -27.22
CA LEU A 238 33.70 -4.82 -26.70
C LEU A 238 34.12 -4.29 -25.33
N VAL A 239 34.51 -3.01 -25.29
CA VAL A 239 35.01 -2.35 -24.08
C VAL A 239 33.87 -1.59 -23.40
N LEU A 240 33.64 -1.88 -22.13
CA LEU A 240 32.63 -1.23 -21.30
C LEU A 240 33.24 -0.75 -19.97
N LEU A 241 32.75 0.38 -19.47
CA LEU A 241 33.14 0.92 -18.16
C LEU A 241 32.29 0.26 -17.06
N ALA A 242 32.85 -0.73 -16.37
CA ALA A 242 32.20 -1.45 -15.26
C ALA A 242 33.21 -2.07 -14.30
N ASP A 243 32.70 -2.61 -13.20
CA ASP A 243 33.47 -3.36 -12.23
C ASP A 243 33.80 -4.78 -12.78
N PRO A 244 35.09 -5.08 -13.07
CA PRO A 244 35.49 -6.35 -13.68
C PRO A 244 35.24 -7.55 -12.76
N ASP A 245 35.38 -7.38 -11.44
CA ASP A 245 35.19 -8.45 -10.47
C ASP A 245 33.72 -8.83 -10.39
N ARG A 246 32.82 -7.83 -10.42
CA ARG A 246 31.37 -8.07 -10.43
C ARG A 246 30.90 -8.73 -11.73
N LEU A 247 31.38 -8.28 -12.89
CA LEU A 247 31.06 -8.92 -14.16
C LEU A 247 31.57 -10.37 -14.21
N THR A 248 32.77 -10.62 -13.71
CA THR A 248 33.33 -11.98 -13.61
C THR A 248 32.49 -12.85 -12.69
N GLN A 249 32.08 -12.32 -11.53
CA GLN A 249 31.20 -13.03 -10.59
C GLN A 249 29.85 -13.41 -11.22
N VAL A 250 29.23 -12.49 -11.97
CA VAL A 250 27.99 -12.78 -12.72
C VAL A 250 28.21 -13.91 -13.72
N MET A 251 29.27 -13.84 -14.54
CA MET A 251 29.57 -14.87 -15.53
C MET A 251 29.82 -16.23 -14.89
N LEU A 252 30.61 -16.30 -13.81
CA LEU A 252 30.87 -17.55 -13.09
C LEU A 252 29.60 -18.13 -12.45
N ASN A 253 28.72 -17.29 -11.90
CA ASN A 253 27.44 -17.73 -11.33
C ASN A 253 26.51 -18.30 -12.42
N LEU A 254 26.43 -17.65 -13.58
CA LEU A 254 25.61 -18.13 -14.70
C LEU A 254 26.14 -19.44 -15.27
N LEU A 255 27.46 -19.54 -15.50
CA LEU A 255 28.09 -20.73 -16.05
C LEU A 255 28.04 -21.92 -15.08
N SER A 256 28.25 -21.68 -13.78
CA SER A 256 28.10 -22.74 -12.77
C SER A 256 26.66 -23.23 -12.65
N ASN A 257 25.67 -22.33 -12.73
CA ASN A 257 24.26 -22.72 -12.82
C ASN A 257 23.98 -23.53 -14.09
N ALA A 258 24.50 -23.12 -15.24
CA ALA A 258 24.36 -23.86 -16.49
C ALA A 258 24.95 -25.28 -16.34
N ALA A 259 26.17 -25.41 -15.80
CA ALA A 259 26.78 -26.72 -15.54
C ALA A 259 25.93 -27.56 -14.58
N LYS A 260 25.35 -26.97 -13.52
CA LYS A 260 24.55 -27.66 -12.52
C LYS A 260 23.25 -28.25 -13.08
N PHE A 261 22.59 -27.56 -14.01
CA PHE A 261 21.24 -27.92 -14.49
C PHE A 261 21.21 -28.46 -15.92
N VAL A 262 22.34 -28.48 -16.63
CA VAL A 262 22.40 -29.05 -17.98
C VAL A 262 22.06 -30.55 -17.96
N PRO A 263 21.21 -31.04 -18.89
CA PRO A 263 20.90 -32.46 -19.01
C PRO A 263 22.15 -33.32 -19.27
N VAL A 264 22.21 -34.50 -18.66
CA VAL A 264 23.30 -35.48 -18.84
C VAL A 264 22.70 -36.84 -19.22
N PRO A 265 23.24 -37.55 -20.24
CA PRO A 265 24.34 -37.16 -21.13
C PRO A 265 23.89 -36.29 -22.33
N GLY A 266 24.82 -35.53 -22.92
CA GLY A 266 24.61 -34.80 -24.19
C GLY A 266 24.13 -33.34 -24.05
N GLY A 267 24.28 -32.76 -22.87
CA GLY A 267 23.97 -31.35 -22.61
C GLY A 267 24.75 -30.37 -23.49
N ARG A 268 24.12 -29.24 -23.82
CA ARG A 268 24.74 -28.12 -24.54
C ARG A 268 24.51 -26.80 -23.81
N VAL A 269 25.55 -25.98 -23.74
CA VAL A 269 25.51 -24.61 -23.21
C VAL A 269 26.09 -23.67 -24.25
N ASP A 270 25.29 -22.70 -24.69
CA ASP A 270 25.70 -21.68 -25.65
C ASP A 270 25.90 -20.34 -24.92
N VAL A 271 27.07 -19.73 -25.09
CA VAL A 271 27.40 -18.40 -24.57
C VAL A 271 27.58 -17.47 -25.76
N SER A 272 26.76 -16.43 -25.85
CA SER A 272 26.80 -15.46 -26.94
C SER A 272 26.91 -14.04 -26.42
N LEU A 273 27.75 -13.24 -27.07
CA LEU A 273 27.92 -11.82 -26.80
C LEU A 273 27.62 -11.05 -28.10
N SER A 274 26.74 -10.05 -28.02
CA SER A 274 26.39 -9.16 -29.12
C SER A 274 26.26 -7.73 -28.61
N SER A 275 26.55 -6.75 -29.46
CA SER A 275 26.24 -5.34 -29.23
C SER A 275 25.02 -4.97 -30.07
N ASP A 276 24.05 -4.29 -29.47
CA ASP A 276 22.97 -3.65 -30.22
C ASP A 276 23.43 -2.25 -30.66
N ASP A 277 23.06 -1.81 -31.87
CA ASP A 277 23.45 -0.52 -32.46
C ASP A 277 23.00 0.72 -31.66
N THR A 278 22.36 0.54 -30.50
CA THR A 278 21.91 1.59 -29.59
C THR A 278 22.89 1.93 -28.46
N GLY A 279 24.06 1.26 -28.38
CA GLY A 279 25.12 1.56 -27.42
C GLY A 279 25.30 0.51 -26.34
#